data_AF-A0A831W7T3-F1
#
_entry.id   AF-A0A831W7T3-F1
#
_cell.length_a   1.000
_cell.length_b   1.000
_cell.length_c   1.000
_cell.angle_alpha   90.00
_cell.angle_beta   90.00
_cell.angle_gamma   90.00
#
_symmetry.space_group_name_H-M   'P 1'
#
loop_
_entity.id
_entity.type
_entity.pdbx_description
1 polymer ?
#
loop_
_entity_poly.entity_id
_entity_poly.type
_entity_poly.pdbx_seq_one_letter_code
_entity_poly.pdbx_strand_id
1 'polypeptide(L)' 'MQPVYSAENILEAHILKGYLEQYGLHVHISGYYLQGGIGELPVTGLVQLWVAGDEVDRARELLEAYQNA' A
#
# COMPACT_ATOMS: atom_id res chain seq x y z
N MET A 1 0.00 -13.37 3.22
CA MET A 1 0.17 -11.94 2.88
C MET A 1 0.01 -11.13 4.14
N GLN A 2 0.77 -10.05 4.32
CA GLN A 2 0.74 -9.18 5.50
C GLN A 2 0.70 -7.70 5.08
N PRO A 3 -0.03 -6.83 5.82
CA PRO A 3 -0.07 -5.42 5.52
C PRO A 3 1.22 -4.74 5.97
N VAL A 4 1.77 -3.88 5.12
CA VAL A 4 3.04 -3.17 5.37
C VAL A 4 2.90 -1.65 5.39
N TYR A 5 1.85 -1.10 4.76
CA TYR A 5 1.63 0.34 4.69
C TYR A 5 0.15 0.67 4.48
N SER A 6 -0.29 1.77 5.06
CA SER A 6 -1.62 2.34 4.85
C SER A 6 -1.49 3.64 4.08
N ALA A 7 -1.96 3.65 2.84
CA ALA A 7 -1.93 4.83 1.98
C ALA A 7 -3.13 5.74 2.27
N GLU A 8 -2.93 7.05 2.12
CA GLU A 8 -4.01 8.04 2.24
C GLU A 8 -5.03 7.91 1.11
N ASN A 9 -4.57 7.54 -0.09
CA ASN A 9 -5.42 7.39 -1.26
C ASN A 9 -4.89 6.33 -2.25
N ILE A 10 -5.71 6.00 -3.24
CA ILE A 10 -5.38 4.98 -4.24
C ILE A 10 -4.18 5.37 -5.13
N LEU A 11 -3.97 6.66 -5.38
CA LEU A 11 -2.87 7.14 -6.20
C LEU A 11 -1.53 6.88 -5.51
N GLU A 12 -1.41 7.25 -4.24
CA GLU A 12 -0.23 6.96 -3.41
C GLU A 12 0.04 5.45 -3.35
N ALA A 13 -1.01 4.63 -3.14
CA ALA A 13 -0.86 3.19 -3.12
C ALA A 13 -0.30 2.63 -4.45
N HIS A 14 -0.73 3.15 -5.60
CA HIS A 14 -0.18 2.75 -6.90
C HIS A 14 1.26 3.21 -7.10
N ILE A 15 1.63 4.41 -6.62
CA ILE A 15 3.00 4.92 -6.68
C ILE A 15 3.93 4.00 -5.87
N LEU A 16 3.57 3.73 -4.60
CA LEU A 16 4.36 2.89 -3.71
C LEU A 16 4.39 1.43 -4.17
N LYS A 17 3.28 0.90 -4.72
CA LYS A 17 3.27 -0.41 -5.38
C LYS A 17 4.30 -0.47 -6.50
N GLY A 18 4.30 0.51 -7.41
CA GLY A 18 5.25 0.56 -8.51
C GLY A 18 6.69 0.66 -8.03
N TYR A 19 6.94 1.49 -7.01
CA TYR A 19 8.25 1.62 -6.37
C TYR A 19 8.74 0.28 -5.81
N LEU A 20 7.93 -0.41 -5.00
CA LEU A 20 8.29 -1.70 -4.41
C LEU A 20 8.47 -2.81 -5.48
N GLU A 21 7.63 -2.82 -6.52
CA GLU A 21 7.74 -3.77 -7.64
C GLU A 21 9.05 -3.60 -8.44
N GLN A 22 9.61 -2.38 -8.51
CA GLN A 22 10.94 -2.16 -9.13
C GLN A 22 12.07 -2.88 -8.40
N TYR A 23 11.91 -3.14 -7.10
CA TYR A 23 12.87 -3.92 -6.29
C TYR A 23 12.55 -5.42 -6.27
N GLY A 24 11.55 -5.86 -7.05
CA GLY A 24 11.15 -7.25 -7.20
C GLY A 24 10.19 -7.77 -6.14
N LEU A 25 9.55 -6.89 -5.36
CA LEU A 25 8.57 -7.30 -4.35
C LEU A 25 7.19 -7.49 -4.98
N HIS A 26 6.44 -8.49 -4.51
CA HIS A 26 5.05 -8.68 -4.93
C HIS A 26 4.09 -7.91 -4.01
N VAL A 27 3.52 -6.82 -4.52
CA VAL A 27 2.65 -5.93 -3.73
C VAL A 27 1.22 -5.94 -4.22
N HIS A 28 0.29 -6.07 -3.29
CA HIS A 28 -1.16 -6.03 -3.53
C HIS A 28 -1.80 -4.85 -2.79
N ILE A 29 -2.68 -4.13 -3.48
CA ILE A 29 -3.45 -3.03 -2.90
C ILE A 29 -4.82 -3.57 -2.50
N SER A 30 -5.20 -3.39 -1.23
CA SER A 30 -6.52 -3.75 -0.71
C SER A 30 -7.32 -2.51 -0.30
N GLY A 31 -8.65 -2.62 -0.28
CA GLY A 31 -9.57 -1.57 0.22
C GLY A 31 -10.08 -0.55 -0.79
N TYR A 32 -9.86 -0.76 -2.09
CA TYR A 32 -10.32 0.11 -3.16
C TYR A 32 -11.84 0.02 -3.44
N TYR A 33 -12.49 -1.09 -3.11
CA TYR A 33 -13.87 -1.38 -3.54
C TYR A 33 -14.99 -0.84 -2.64
N LEU A 34 -14.67 -0.07 -1.59
CA LEU A 34 -15.71 0.49 -0.69
C LEU A 34 -16.31 1.81 -1.19
N GLN A 35 -15.86 2.36 -2.32
CA GLN A 35 -16.38 3.62 -2.90
C GLN A 35 -17.68 3.46 -3.72
N GLY A 36 -18.21 2.24 -3.88
CA GLY A 36 -19.40 1.96 -4.69
C GLY A 36 -20.75 2.04 -3.97
N GLY A 37 -20.77 2.28 -2.65
CA GLY A 37 -21.99 2.37 -1.84
C GLY A 37 -22.19 3.80 -1.33
N ILE A 38 -23.36 4.36 -1.62
CA ILE A 38 -23.83 5.71 -1.24
C ILE A 38 -23.42 6.03 0.22
N GLY A 39 -22.50 6.97 0.41
CA GLY A 39 -22.01 7.36 1.73
C GLY A 39 -20.59 7.90 1.68
N GLU A 40 -20.48 9.21 1.55
CA GLU A 40 -19.29 10.06 1.59
C GLU A 40 -18.59 10.06 2.97
N LEU A 41 -18.21 8.87 3.45
CA LEU A 41 -17.28 8.76 4.58
C LEU A 41 -15.89 9.16 4.09
N PRO A 42 -15.12 9.95 4.86
CA PRO A 42 -13.72 10.19 4.55
C PRO A 42 -12.99 8.85 4.62
N VAL A 43 -12.67 8.30 3.45
CA VAL A 43 -12.05 6.98 3.29
C VAL A 43 -10.54 7.08 3.53
N THR A 44 -10.11 7.72 4.62
CA THR A 44 -8.71 7.72 5.04
C THR A 44 -8.37 6.34 5.64
N GLY A 45 -7.34 5.68 5.11
CA GLY A 45 -6.81 4.43 5.68
C GLY A 45 -7.51 3.12 5.27
N LEU A 46 -8.43 3.14 4.29
CA LEU A 46 -8.93 1.88 3.71
C LEU A 46 -7.93 1.28 2.72
N VAL A 47 -7.09 2.10 2.07
CA VAL A 47 -6.14 1.63 1.07
C VAL A 47 -4.88 1.10 1.74
N GLN A 48 -4.63 -0.20 1.67
CA GLN A 48 -3.50 -0.86 2.30
C GLN A 48 -2.62 -1.59 1.27
N LEU A 49 -1.31 -1.53 1.46
CA LEU A 49 -0.33 -2.33 0.73
C LEU A 49 -0.02 -3.60 1.49
N TRP A 50 -0.09 -4.73 0.79
CA TRP A 50 0.13 -6.07 1.31
C TRP A 50 1.22 -6.75 0.50
N VAL A 51 2.10 -7.49 1.19
CA VAL A 51 3.20 -8.26 0.57
C VAL A 51 3.20 -9.70 1.08
N ALA A 52 4.02 -10.58 0.49
CA ALA A 52 4.24 -11.91 1.06
C ALA A 52 4.91 -11.79 2.43
N GLY A 53 4.67 -12.74 3.34
CA GLY A 53 5.22 -12.66 4.70
C GLY A 53 6.75 -12.61 4.75
N ASP A 54 7.41 -13.28 3.79
CA ASP A 54 8.87 -13.29 3.63
C ASP A 54 9.43 -11.96 3.09
N GLU A 55 8.58 -11.12 2.49
CA GLU A 55 8.97 -9.84 1.89
C GLU A 55 8.71 -8.64 2.82
N VAL A 56 8.15 -8.87 4.01
CA VAL A 56 7.70 -7.81 4.93
C VAL A 56 8.84 -6.91 5.38
N ASP A 57 9.96 -7.48 5.82
CA ASP A 57 11.10 -6.70 6.30
C ASP A 57 11.66 -5.82 5.19
N ARG A 58 11.90 -6.42 4.01
CA ARG A 58 12.39 -5.70 2.84
C ARG A 58 11.42 -4.60 2.36
N ALA A 59 10.12 -4.85 2.41
CA ALA A 59 9.12 -3.85 2.05
C ALA A 59 9.15 -2.65 3.01
N ARG A 60 9.29 -2.91 4.31
CA ARG A 60 9.37 -1.85 5.33
C ARG A 60 10.63 -1.01 5.15
N GLU A 61 11.79 -1.63 4.95
CA GLU A 61 13.04 -0.91 4.71
C GLU A 61 12.93 0.06 3.51
N LEU A 62 12.33 -0.39 2.42
CA LEU A 62 12.10 0.44 1.22
C LEU A 62 11.10 1.57 1.47
N LEU A 63 10.03 1.31 2.21
CA LEU A 63 9.02 2.33 2.57
C LEU A 63 9.59 3.38 3.55
N GLU A 64 10.45 2.97 4.47
CA GLU A 64 11.17 3.89 5.35
C GLU A 64 12.16 4.75 4.58
N ALA A 65 12.88 4.17 3.62
CA ALA A 65 13.76 4.93 2.73
C ALA A 65 12.99 5.95 1.88
N TYR A 66 11.79 5.60 1.40
CA TYR A 66 10.92 6.51 0.65
C TYR A 66 10.40 7.67 1.51
N GLN A 67 10.02 7.43 2.77
CA GLN A 67 9.50 8.48 3.68
C GLN A 67 10.58 9.45 4.17
N ASN A 68 11.84 9.01 4.21
CA ASN A 68 12.98 9.83 4.64
C ASN A 68 13.68 10.54 3.46
N ALA A 69 13.23 10.36 2.23
CA ALA A 69 13.76 11.00 1.02
C ALA A 69 13.06 12.35 0.76
#